data_AF-A0A2V2N5X3-F1
#
_entry.id   AF-A0A2V2N5X3-F1
#
_cell.length_a   1.000
_cell.length_b   1.000
_cell.length_c   1.000
_cell.angle_alpha   90.00
_cell.angle_beta   90.00
_cell.angle_gamma   90.00
#
_symmetry.space_group_name_H-M   'P 1'
#
loop_
_entity.id
_entity.type
_entity.pdbx_description
1 polymer ?
#
loop_
_entity_poly.entity_id
_entity_poly.type
_entity_poly.pdbx_seq_one_letter_code
_entity_poly.pdbx_strand_id
1 'polypeptide(L)' 'MEPKTGTILHSLDRCNIGINDGGPAGQTVMYLHILVIPRYFGDMADPKGGVSGLIPEKQKQ' A
#
# COMPACT_ATOMS: atom_id res chain seq x y z
N MET A 1 -2.79 -14.59 -23.15
CA MET A 1 -1.93 -13.65 -23.90
C MET A 1 -0.59 -13.62 -23.20
N GLU A 2 0.48 -13.98 -23.89
CA GLU A 2 1.87 -13.89 -23.40
C GLU A 2 2.34 -12.43 -23.42
N PRO A 3 2.92 -11.87 -22.34
CA PRO A 3 3.52 -10.55 -22.39
C PRO A 3 4.92 -10.63 -23.01
N LYS A 4 5.11 -9.89 -24.10
CA LYS A 4 6.39 -9.77 -24.81
C LYS A 4 7.37 -8.90 -24.03
N THR A 5 8.63 -9.34 -24.02
CA THR A 5 9.84 -8.63 -23.60
C THR A 5 9.83 -7.15 -24.02
N GLY A 6 9.72 -6.27 -23.03
CA GLY A 6 9.75 -4.81 -23.20
C GLY A 6 9.18 -4.17 -21.94
N THR A 7 10.00 -3.42 -21.21
CA THR A 7 9.72 -2.69 -19.95
C THR A 7 8.28 -2.78 -19.47
N ILE A 8 8.03 -3.60 -18.46
CA ILE A 8 6.73 -3.67 -17.78
C ILE A 8 6.58 -2.38 -16.95
N LEU A 9 6.17 -1.29 -17.60
CA LEU A 9 5.51 -0.20 -16.89
C LEU A 9 4.14 -0.74 -16.50
N HIS A 10 4.06 -1.31 -15.29
CA HIS A 10 2.76 -1.64 -14.71
C HIS A 10 1.95 -0.34 -14.65
N SER A 11 0.87 -0.26 -15.43
CA SER A 11 -0.12 0.82 -15.33
C SER A 11 -0.72 0.75 -13.94
N LEU A 12 -0.27 1.62 -13.04
CA LEU A 12 -0.84 1.76 -11.71
C LEU A 12 -2.13 2.55 -11.82
N ASP A 13 -3.27 1.86 -11.74
CA ASP A 13 -4.57 2.53 -11.81
C ASP A 13 -4.84 3.37 -10.55
N ARG A 14 -4.32 2.92 -9.39
CA ARG A 14 -4.61 3.50 -8.07
C ARG A 14 -3.43 3.32 -7.11
N CYS A 15 -3.41 4.10 -6.03
CA CYS A 15 -2.48 3.88 -4.92
C CYS A 15 -3.12 4.30 -3.59
N ASN A 16 -2.63 3.71 -2.50
CA ASN A 16 -2.84 4.21 -1.15
C ASN A 16 -1.65 5.10 -0.77
N ILE A 17 -1.92 6.27 -0.19
CA ILE A 17 -0.91 7.19 0.34
C ILE A 17 -1.17 7.38 1.84
N GLY A 18 -0.13 7.31 2.66
CA GLY A 18 -0.27 7.56 4.10
C GLY A 18 1.04 7.93 4.80
N ILE A 19 0.91 8.32 6.05
CA ILE A 19 2.00 8.69 6.96
C ILE A 19 1.72 8.09 8.34
N ASN A 20 2.78 7.83 9.10
CA ASN A 20 2.70 7.58 10.54
C ASN A 20 3.44 8.74 11.23
N ASP A 21 2.75 9.45 12.13
CA ASP A 21 3.32 10.57 12.89
C ASP A 21 3.39 10.22 14.38
N GLY A 22 4.61 10.03 14.88
CA GLY A 22 4.90 9.62 16.24
C GLY A 22 4.88 8.11 16.48
N GLY A 23 5.56 7.70 17.56
CA GLY A 23 5.66 6.29 17.99
C GLY A 23 4.30 5.60 18.20
N PRO A 24 3.29 6.24 18.82
CA PRO A 24 1.95 5.64 18.95
C PRO A 24 1.26 5.34 17.62
N ALA A 25 1.58 6.09 16.55
CA ALA A 25 1.10 5.81 15.20
C ALA A 25 1.93 4.74 14.47
N GLY A 26 2.96 4.18 15.14
CA GLY A 26 3.84 3.17 14.55
C GLY A 26 4.99 3.76 13.71
N GLN A 27 5.36 5.02 13.90
CA GLN A 27 6.56 5.59 13.29
C GLN A 27 7.81 4.98 13.95
N THR A 28 8.65 4.32 13.15
CA THR A 28 9.91 3.69 13.63
C THR A 28 11.15 4.52 13.32
N VAL A 29 11.08 5.37 12.30
CA VAL A 29 12.15 6.29 11.91
C VAL A 29 11.59 7.71 12.01
N MET A 30 12.22 8.54 12.85
CA MET A 30 11.71 9.86 13.26
C MET A 30 12.00 10.96 12.23
N TYR A 31 11.77 10.64 10.96
CA TYR A 31 11.69 11.59 9.86
C TYR A 31 10.34 11.43 9.16
N LEU A 32 9.95 12.41 8.36
CA LEU A 32 8.77 12.26 7.53
C LEU A 32 9.02 11.18 6.48
N HIS A 33 8.19 10.13 6.49
CA HIS A 33 8.15 9.12 5.45
C HIS A 33 6.74 9.06 4.88
N ILE A 34 6.62 9.23 3.56
CA ILE A 34 5.35 9.02 2.85
C ILE A 34 5.35 7.59 2.34
N LEU A 35 4.35 6.82 2.77
CA LEU A 35 4.11 5.47 2.29
C LEU A 35 3.24 5.57 1.03
N VAL A 36 3.80 5.15 -0.11
CA VAL A 36 3.07 5.04 -1.38
C VAL A 36 2.95 3.56 -1.71
N ILE A 37 1.72 3.06 -1.71
CA ILE A 37 1.45 1.63 -1.94
C ILE A 37 0.64 1.50 -3.23
N PRO A 38 1.24 0.97 -4.30
CA PRO A 38 0.53 0.78 -5.55
C PRO A 38 -0.59 -0.26 -5.41
N ARG A 39 -1.73 -0.03 -6.05
CA ARG A 39 -2.91 -0.91 -5.98
C ARG A 39 -3.36 -1.37 -7.35
N TYR A 40 -3.76 -2.63 -7.44
CA TYR A 40 -4.28 -3.27 -8.65
C TYR A 40 -5.66 -3.88 -8.40
N PHE A 41 -6.44 -4.07 -9.46
CA PHE A 41 -7.72 -4.75 -9.32
C PHE A 41 -7.54 -6.19 -8.83
N GLY A 42 -8.20 -6.54 -7.72
CA GLY A 42 -8.15 -7.88 -7.13
C GLY A 42 -6.92 -8.18 -6.26
N ASP A 43 -6.04 -7.19 -6.00
CA ASP A 43 -4.85 -7.38 -5.14
C ASP A 43 -5.19 -7.55 -3.64
N MET A 44 -6.43 -7.23 -3.25
CA MET A 44 -6.92 -7.31 -1.88
C MET A 44 -8.43 -7.61 -1.88
N ALA A 45 -8.83 -8.60 -1.09
CA ALA A 45 -10.22 -9.04 -1.00
C ALA A 45 -11.14 -8.00 -0.34
N ASP A 46 -10.67 -7.32 0.73
CA ASP A 46 -11.38 -6.20 1.36
C ASP A 46 -10.47 -4.97 1.47
N PRO A 47 -10.60 -3.98 0.56
CA PRO A 47 -9.70 -2.83 0.49
C PRO A 47 -9.97 -1.75 1.56
N LYS A 48 -10.90 -1.96 2.49
CA LYS A 48 -11.24 -1.00 3.55
C LYS A 48 -10.13 -0.91 4.61
N GLY A 49 -10.03 0.24 5.28
CA GLY A 49 -9.07 0.45 6.39
C GLY A 49 -7.79 1.22 6.04
N GLY A 50 -7.61 1.65 4.79
CA GLY A 50 -6.51 2.53 4.39
C GLY A 50 -5.12 1.89 4.55
N VAL A 51 -4.09 2.71 4.80
CA VAL A 51 -2.70 2.24 4.95
C VAL A 51 -2.51 1.30 6.15
N SER A 52 -3.27 1.51 7.23
CA SER A 52 -3.20 0.67 8.43
C SER A 52 -3.84 -0.71 8.26
N GLY A 53 -4.72 -0.89 7.26
CA GLY A 53 -5.40 -2.16 6.97
C GLY A 53 -4.70 -3.05 5.94
N LEU A 54 -3.49 -2.68 5.51
CA LEU A 54 -2.84 -3.33 4.36
C LEU A 54 -2.20 -4.69 4.66
N ILE A 55 -2.03 -5.05 5.93
CA ILE A 55 -1.61 -6.38 6.36
C ILE A 55 -2.87 -7.07 6.90
N PRO A 56 -3.49 -8.00 6.14
CA PRO A 56 -4.76 -8.61 6.52
C PRO A 56 -4.74 -9.23 7.92
N GLU A 57 -3.64 -9.88 8.29
CA GLU A 57 -3.50 -10.51 9.62
C GLU A 57 -3.39 -9.51 10.78
N LYS A 58 -3.15 -8.22 10.48
CA LYS A 58 -3.01 -7.15 11.48
C LYS A 58 -4.20 -6.19 11.50
N GLN A 59 -5.21 -6.39 10.64
CA GLN A 59 -6.49 -5.71 10.77
C GLN A 59 -7.18 -6.18 12.05
N LYS A 60 -7.18 -5.35 13.10
CA LYS A 60 -8.08 -5.55 14.23
C LYS A 60 -9.48 -5.10 13.80
N GLN A 61 -10.46 -5.97 14.00
CA GLN A 61 -11.89 -5.64 13.87
C GLN A 61 -12.29 -4.53 14.85
#